data_AF-A0A9X3EVT6-F1
#
_entry.id   AF-A0A9X3EVT6-F1
#
_cell.length_a   1.000
_cell.length_b   1.000
_cell.length_c   1.000
_cell.angle_alpha   90.00
_cell.angle_beta   90.00
_cell.angle_gamma   90.00
#
_symmetry.space_group_name_H-M   'P 1'
#
loop_
_entity.id
_entity.type
_entity.pdbx_description
1 polymer ?
#
loop_
_entity_poly.entity_id
_entity_poly.type
_entity_poly.pdbx_seq_one_letter_code
_entity_poly.pdbx_strand_id
1 'polypeptide(L)'
;MRLSGDPADKYAWRTPPLRNVMLTGPWGRQSHYNDIKDFLRHYRLPVLSLLGYDITESVDEVAMHSQFLENRQAIIAAGVDPLLYTVDIGGPLALDNLVQFLHALSDDNGADFSHLIPASVPSGLPVDP
;
A
#
# COMPACT_ATOMS: atom_id res chain seq x y z
N MET A 1 1.85 18.19 -10.35
CA MET A 1 2.09 19.55 -9.79
C MET A 1 3.56 19.89 -9.48
N ARG A 2 4.24 19.31 -8.46
CA ARG A 2 5.65 19.73 -8.15
C ARG A 2 6.72 19.07 -9.03
N LEU A 3 6.46 17.86 -9.56
CA LEU A 3 7.39 17.13 -10.42
C LEU A 3 7.13 17.41 -11.92
N SER A 4 5.90 17.14 -12.39
CA SER A 4 5.53 17.30 -13.80
C SER A 4 4.95 18.67 -14.16
N GLY A 5 4.57 19.50 -13.19
CA GLY A 5 3.81 20.74 -13.45
C GLY A 5 2.33 20.51 -13.80
N ASP A 6 1.96 19.35 -14.34
CA ASP A 6 0.59 19.04 -14.75
C ASP A 6 -0.35 18.88 -13.53
N PRO A 7 -1.50 19.58 -13.47
CA PRO A 7 -2.56 19.33 -12.51
C PRO A 7 -3.21 17.94 -12.62
N ALA A 8 -3.24 17.33 -13.80
CA ALA A 8 -3.82 16.01 -14.03
C ALA A 8 -3.06 14.90 -13.28
N ASP A 9 -1.75 15.07 -13.07
CA ASP A 9 -0.92 14.13 -12.32
C ASP A 9 -1.07 14.27 -10.79
N LYS A 10 -1.95 15.14 -10.30
CA LYS A 10 -2.12 15.33 -8.86
C LYS A 10 -2.61 14.01 -8.24
N TYR A 11 -1.85 13.53 -7.25
CA TYR A 11 -2.07 12.25 -6.57
C TYR A 11 -1.82 11.00 -7.43
N ALA A 12 -1.30 11.13 -8.64
CA ALA A 12 -0.81 9.99 -9.40
C ALA A 12 0.53 9.51 -8.81
N TRP A 13 0.69 8.19 -8.74
CA TRP A 13 1.90 7.52 -8.27
C TRP A 13 2.31 6.47 -9.29
N ARG A 14 3.62 6.22 -9.39
CA ARG A 14 4.11 5.09 -10.19
C ARG A 14 3.58 3.80 -9.60
N THR A 15 2.91 2.98 -10.41
CA THR A 15 2.49 1.64 -10.02
C THR A 15 3.71 0.82 -9.60
N PRO A 16 3.77 0.32 -8.35
CA PRO A 16 4.89 -0.51 -7.92
C PRO A 16 4.82 -1.90 -8.55
N PRO A 17 5.96 -2.58 -8.77
CA PRO A 17 5.96 -4.01 -9.09
C PRO A 17 5.39 -4.81 -7.92
N LEU A 18 4.77 -5.97 -8.21
CA LEU A 18 4.16 -6.83 -7.18
C LEU A 18 5.05 -8.02 -6.75
N ARG A 19 6.29 -8.11 -7.25
CA ARG A 19 7.25 -9.14 -6.80
C ARG A 19 7.57 -8.92 -5.32
N ASN A 20 7.56 -9.99 -4.53
CA ASN A 20 7.75 -9.97 -3.08
C ASN A 20 6.75 -9.09 -2.31
N VAL A 21 5.60 -8.72 -2.90
CA VAL A 21 4.61 -7.84 -2.25
C VAL A 21 4.10 -8.41 -0.92
N MET A 22 4.06 -9.75 -0.81
CA MET A 22 3.65 -10.43 0.43
C MET A 22 4.69 -10.35 1.56
N LEU A 23 5.90 -9.87 1.27
CA LEU A 23 7.00 -9.73 2.23
C LEU A 23 7.28 -8.26 2.58
N THR A 24 6.66 -7.31 1.87
CA THR A 24 6.93 -5.87 1.97
C THR A 24 5.70 -5.08 2.42
N GLY A 25 4.86 -5.69 3.26
CA GLY A 25 3.83 -4.93 3.98
C GLY A 25 4.46 -3.95 4.97
N PRO A 26 3.66 -3.04 5.56
CA PRO A 26 2.24 -2.83 5.31
C PRO A 26 1.95 -2.25 3.92
N TRP A 27 0.74 -2.46 3.42
CA TRP A 27 0.36 -2.15 2.04
C TRP A 27 -0.30 -0.77 1.87
N GLY A 28 -0.34 -0.33 0.62
CA GLY A 28 -0.80 1.00 0.24
C GLY A 28 0.33 2.02 0.21
N ARG A 29 0.04 3.18 -0.38
CA ARG A 29 1.03 4.23 -0.67
C ARG A 29 1.81 4.70 0.57
N GLN A 30 1.13 4.72 1.72
CA GLN A 30 1.66 5.22 2.98
C GLN A 30 1.52 4.16 4.07
N SER A 31 1.58 2.88 3.69
CA SER A 31 1.50 1.75 4.64
C SER A 31 0.22 1.82 5.50
N HIS A 32 -0.91 2.09 4.85
CA HIS A 32 -2.20 2.30 5.52
C HIS A 32 -2.89 1.00 5.90
N TYR A 33 -2.46 -0.16 5.38
CA TYR A 33 -3.12 -1.43 5.63
C TYR A 33 -2.12 -2.47 6.13
N ASN A 34 -2.29 -2.91 7.38
CA ASN A 34 -1.54 -4.03 7.97
C ASN A 34 -2.04 -5.41 7.53
N ASP A 35 -3.22 -5.48 6.90
CA ASP A 35 -3.80 -6.70 6.32
C ASP A 35 -3.98 -6.57 4.80
N ILE A 36 -3.50 -7.57 4.05
CA ILE A 36 -3.55 -7.56 2.58
C ILE A 36 -4.99 -7.66 2.06
N LYS A 37 -5.88 -8.39 2.75
CA LYS A 37 -7.27 -8.55 2.32
C LYS A 37 -8.01 -7.24 2.49
N ASP A 38 -7.72 -6.45 3.52
CA ASP A 38 -8.30 -5.11 3.68
C ASP A 38 -7.79 -4.13 2.64
N PHE A 39 -6.50 -4.18 2.30
CA PHE A 39 -5.95 -3.40 1.19
C PHE A 39 -6.61 -3.78 -0.15
N LEU A 40 -6.82 -5.06 -0.42
CA LEU A 40 -7.48 -5.51 -1.64
C LEU A 40 -8.97 -5.14 -1.65
N ARG A 41 -9.68 -5.25 -0.53
CA ARG A 41 -11.08 -4.82 -0.39
C ARG A 41 -11.25 -3.33 -0.66
N HIS A 42 -10.27 -2.51 -0.30
CA HIS A 42 -10.26 -1.07 -0.60
C HIS A 42 -10.44 -0.78 -2.09
N TYR A 43 -9.83 -1.58 -2.99
CA TYR A 43 -9.99 -1.40 -4.44
C TYR A 43 -11.41 -1.70 -4.93
N ARG A 44 -12.13 -2.61 -4.26
CA ARG A 44 -13.51 -2.98 -4.62
C ARG A 44 -14.53 -1.99 -4.08
N LEU A 45 -14.33 -1.54 -2.84
CA LEU A 45 -15.30 -0.75 -2.09
C LEU A 45 -14.68 0.55 -1.57
N PRO A 46 -14.10 1.41 -2.43
CA PRO A 46 -13.23 2.52 -2.00
C PRO A 46 -13.94 3.51 -1.06
N VAL A 47 -15.22 3.81 -1.30
CA VAL A 47 -16.00 4.72 -0.43
C VAL A 47 -16.27 4.09 0.93
N LEU A 48 -16.68 2.82 0.97
CA LEU A 48 -16.95 2.13 2.25
C LEU A 48 -15.65 1.93 3.03
N SER A 49 -14.55 1.56 2.36
CA SER A 49 -13.24 1.42 2.98
C SER A 49 -12.72 2.76 3.51
N LEU A 50 -12.94 3.88 2.82
CA LEU A 50 -12.59 5.21 3.34
C LEU A 50 -13.40 5.57 4.59
N LEU A 51 -14.71 5.32 4.57
CA LEU A 51 -15.61 5.62 5.69
C LEU A 51 -15.35 4.74 6.90
N GLY A 52 -15.01 3.47 6.69
CA GLY A 52 -14.71 2.51 7.75
C GLY A 52 -13.25 2.45 8.16
N TYR A 53 -12.35 3.22 7.55
CA TYR A 53 -10.94 3.19 7.88
C TYR A 53 -10.70 3.69 9.31
N ASP A 54 -10.03 2.88 10.13
CA ASP A 54 -9.53 3.27 11.44
C ASP A 54 -7.99 3.17 11.46
N ILE A 55 -7.33 4.30 11.69
CA ILE A 55 -5.86 4.35 11.75
C ILE A 55 -5.32 3.55 12.93
N THR A 56 -6.09 3.42 14.02
CA THR A 56 -5.65 2.71 15.23
C THR A 56 -5.64 1.20 15.07
N GLU A 57 -6.44 0.68 14.13
CA GLU A 57 -6.46 -0.74 13.76
C GLU A 57 -5.49 -1.06 12.62
N SER A 58 -5.15 -0.06 11.79
CA SER A 58 -4.43 -0.29 10.54
C SER A 58 -2.96 0.14 10.55
N VAL A 59 -2.53 0.88 11.58
CA VAL A 59 -1.16 1.38 11.74
C VAL A 59 -0.68 1.14 13.17
N ASP A 60 0.37 0.32 13.34
CA ASP A 60 0.87 -0.05 14.67
C ASP A 60 1.62 1.09 15.37
N GLU A 61 2.22 2.01 14.58
CA GLU A 61 2.98 3.13 15.12
C GLU A 61 2.03 4.21 15.68
N VAL A 62 1.78 4.15 16.99
CA VAL A 62 0.88 5.06 17.71
C VAL A 62 1.20 6.55 17.50
N ALA A 63 2.48 6.90 17.34
CA ALA A 63 2.90 8.28 17.06
C ALA A 63 2.28 8.82 15.75
N MET A 64 2.03 7.95 14.77
CA MET A 64 1.42 8.30 13.48
C MET A 64 -0.09 8.53 13.57
N HIS A 65 -0.78 8.04 14.61
CA HIS A 65 -2.24 8.19 14.74
C HIS A 65 -2.68 9.65 14.71
N SER A 66 -1.85 10.54 15.28
CA SER A 66 -2.09 11.99 15.29
C SER A 66 -2.01 12.66 13.91
N GLN A 67 -1.47 11.98 12.89
CA GLN A 67 -1.42 12.48 11.53
C GLN A 67 -2.69 12.17 10.72
N PHE A 68 -3.64 11.43 11.31
CA PHE A 68 -4.91 11.18 10.67
C PHE A 68 -5.71 12.48 10.51
N LEU A 69 -6.12 12.77 9.27
CA LEU A 69 -6.90 13.97 8.96
C LEU A 69 -8.34 13.59 8.61
N GLU A 70 -9.29 14.20 9.32
CA GLU A 70 -10.72 14.05 9.06
C GLU A 70 -11.17 14.84 7.81
N ASN A 71 -10.84 14.33 6.63
CA ASN A 71 -11.17 14.95 5.32
C ASN A 71 -12.03 14.05 4.41
N ARG A 72 -12.61 12.97 4.95
CA ARG A 72 -13.34 11.95 4.19
C ARG A 72 -14.44 12.54 3.30
N GLN A 73 -15.22 13.51 3.79
CA GLN A 73 -16.28 14.17 3.01
C GLN A 73 -15.73 14.91 1.79
N ALA A 74 -14.62 15.62 1.93
CA ALA A 74 -13.99 16.33 0.82
C ALA A 74 -13.43 15.37 -0.23
N ILE A 75 -12.88 14.22 0.20
CA ILE A 75 -12.41 13.16 -0.71
C ILE A 75 -13.60 12.57 -1.50
N ILE A 76 -14.70 12.23 -0.83
CA ILE A 76 -15.90 11.68 -1.49
C ILE A 76 -16.49 12.70 -2.49
N ALA A 77 -16.52 13.98 -2.13
CA ALA A 77 -17.00 15.04 -3.01
C ALA A 77 -16.10 15.24 -4.26
N ALA A 78 -14.80 14.95 -4.16
CA ALA A 78 -13.88 14.98 -5.30
C ALA A 78 -14.10 13.80 -6.27
N GLY A 79 -14.77 12.73 -5.82
CA GLY A 79 -15.14 11.57 -6.63
C GLY A 79 -14.17 10.39 -6.50
N VAL A 80 -14.58 9.27 -7.09
CA VAL A 80 -13.82 8.02 -7.16
C VAL A 80 -13.32 7.84 -8.60
N ASP A 81 -12.09 7.35 -8.74
CA ASP A 81 -11.52 7.03 -10.05
C ASP A 81 -12.41 6.03 -10.82
N PRO A 82 -12.87 6.35 -12.04
CA PRO A 82 -13.72 5.47 -12.83
C PRO A 82 -13.14 4.09 -13.13
N LEU A 83 -11.81 3.92 -13.10
CA LEU A 83 -11.17 2.61 -13.27
C LEU A 83 -11.59 1.62 -12.17
N LEU A 84 -11.87 2.11 -10.96
CA LEU A 84 -12.29 1.27 -9.85
C LEU A 84 -13.69 0.66 -10.05
N TYR A 85 -14.53 1.24 -10.91
CA TYR A 85 -15.84 0.66 -11.25
C TYR A 85 -15.73 -0.65 -12.03
N THR A 86 -14.56 -0.95 -12.59
CA THR A 86 -14.30 -2.20 -13.35
C THR A 86 -13.73 -3.32 -12.48
N VAL A 87 -13.40 -3.04 -11.22
CA VAL A 87 -12.78 -4.02 -10.32
C VAL A 87 -13.84 -4.99 -9.79
N ASP A 88 -13.83 -6.22 -10.29
CA ASP A 88 -14.67 -7.32 -9.78
C ASP A 88 -13.84 -8.40 -9.11
N ILE A 89 -13.63 -8.23 -7.79
CA ILE A 89 -13.00 -9.23 -6.92
C ILE A 89 -14.03 -9.79 -5.92
N GLY A 90 -15.31 -9.86 -6.33
CA GLY A 90 -16.42 -10.12 -5.43
C GLY A 90 -16.93 -11.54 -5.30
N GLY A 91 -16.47 -12.45 -6.16
CA GLY A 91 -16.88 -13.84 -6.14
C GLY A 91 -16.47 -14.60 -4.86
N PRO A 92 -17.10 -15.75 -4.56
CA PRO A 92 -16.92 -16.49 -3.31
C PRO A 92 -15.48 -16.82 -2.90
N LEU A 93 -14.55 -16.87 -3.86
CA LEU A 93 -13.12 -17.16 -3.64
C LEU A 93 -12.19 -16.11 -4.26
N ALA A 94 -12.72 -15.03 -4.83
CA ALA A 94 -11.94 -14.11 -5.65
C ALA A 94 -10.79 -13.48 -4.85
N LEU A 95 -11.08 -13.05 -3.62
CA LEU A 95 -10.08 -12.44 -2.74
C LEU A 95 -9.01 -13.45 -2.29
N ASP A 96 -9.40 -14.68 -1.94
CA ASP A 96 -8.47 -15.71 -1.49
C ASP A 96 -7.57 -16.19 -2.63
N ASN A 97 -8.13 -16.36 -3.84
CA ASN A 97 -7.36 -16.71 -5.03
C ASN A 97 -6.38 -15.59 -5.40
N LEU A 98 -6.77 -14.32 -5.27
CA LEU A 98 -5.88 -13.20 -5.50
C LEU A 98 -4.75 -13.19 -4.47
N VAL A 99 -5.02 -13.39 -3.19
CA VAL A 99 -3.98 -13.50 -2.16
C VAL A 99 -3.03 -14.67 -2.45
N GLN A 100 -3.55 -15.84 -2.85
CA GLN A 100 -2.71 -16.97 -3.24
C GLN A 100 -1.83 -16.65 -4.46
N PHE A 101 -2.38 -15.96 -5.46
CA PHE A 101 -1.61 -15.48 -6.60
C PHE A 101 -0.50 -14.53 -6.17
N LEU A 102 -0.78 -13.57 -5.27
CA LEU A 102 0.23 -12.64 -4.76
C LEU A 102 1.34 -13.36 -3.97
N HIS A 103 1.01 -14.42 -3.22
CA HIS A 103 2.03 -15.26 -2.58
C HIS A 103 2.95 -15.96 -3.59
N ALA A 104 2.42 -16.37 -4.75
CA ALA A 104 3.23 -16.96 -5.81
C ALA A 104 4.20 -15.97 -6.48
N LEU A 105 4.10 -14.67 -6.17
CA LEU A 105 5.04 -13.64 -6.63
C LEU A 105 6.21 -13.41 -5.66
N SER A 106 6.30 -14.17 -4.58
CA SER A 106 7.42 -14.14 -3.65
C SER A 106 8.53 -15.09 -4.08
N ASP A 107 9.76 -14.59 -4.08
CA ASP A 107 10.96 -15.39 -4.31
C ASP A 107 11.29 -16.20 -3.04
N ASP A 108 11.87 -17.41 -3.18
CA ASP A 108 12.22 -18.28 -2.05
C ASP A 108 13.14 -17.60 -1.02
N ASN A 109 14.08 -16.78 -1.49
CA ASN A 109 14.98 -15.96 -0.66
C ASN A 109 14.52 -14.49 -0.55
N GLY A 110 13.28 -14.17 -0.89
CA GLY A 110 12.77 -12.80 -0.98
C GLY A 110 12.71 -12.04 0.34
N ALA A 111 12.84 -12.73 1.48
CA ALA A 111 12.89 -12.12 2.81
C ALA A 111 14.32 -11.82 3.29
N ASP A 112 15.33 -12.45 2.67
CA ASP A 112 16.73 -12.29 3.07
C ASP A 112 17.45 -11.29 2.17
N PHE A 113 17.58 -10.07 2.68
CA PHE A 113 18.34 -9.00 2.05
C PHE A 113 19.74 -8.81 2.65
N SER A 114 20.22 -9.73 3.49
CA SER A 114 21.54 -9.62 4.13
C SER A 114 22.68 -9.48 3.11
N HIS A 115 22.52 -10.11 1.94
CA HIS A 115 23.46 -10.00 0.82
C HIS A 115 23.56 -8.60 0.20
N LEU A 116 22.60 -7.70 0.46
CA LEU A 116 22.62 -6.30 0.03
C LEU A 116 23.35 -5.39 1.02
N ILE A 117 23.62 -5.86 2.25
CA ILE A 117 24.35 -5.09 3.25
C ILE A 117 25.83 -5.00 2.81
N PRO A 118 26.36 -3.80 2.54
CA PRO A 118 27.73 -3.65 2.07
C PRO A 118 28.72 -3.94 3.20
N ALA A 119 29.93 -4.38 2.86
CA ALA A 119 31.00 -4.59 3.84
C ALA A 119 31.51 -3.28 4.48
N SER A 120 31.37 -2.16 3.78
CA SER A 120 31.72 -0.82 4.28
C SER A 120 30.96 0.26 3.52
N VAL A 121 30.83 1.44 4.12
CA VAL A 121 30.25 2.63 3.49
C VAL A 121 31.33 3.69 3.20
N PRO A 122 31.17 4.54 2.17
CA PRO A 122 32.16 5.55 1.79
C PRO A 122 32.54 6.55 2.90
N SER A 123 31.68 6.73 3.91
CA SER A 123 31.95 7.58 5.07
C SER A 123 32.93 6.98 6.07
N GLY A 124 33.22 5.67 5.99
CA GLY A 124 34.05 4.95 6.96
C GLY A 124 33.37 4.65 8.30
N LEU A 125 32.08 4.98 8.45
CA LEU A 125 31.30 4.64 9.64
C LEU A 125 30.97 3.13 9.65
N PRO A 126 30.69 2.54 10.84
CA PRO A 126 30.11 1.21 10.93
C PRO A 126 28.82 1.12 10.11
N VAL A 127 28.61 -0.02 9.46
CA VAL A 127 27.34 -0.32 8.81
C VAL A 127 26.34 -0.71 9.89
N ASP A 128 25.21 -0.01 9.95
CA ASP A 128 24.12 -0.38 10.86
C ASP A 128 23.56 -1.76 10.43
N PRO A 129 23.30 -2.66 11.39
CA PRO A 129 22.79 -4.00 11.12
C PRO A 129 21.36 -4.02 10.57
#